data_AF-A0AB33GXA3-F1
#
_entry.id   AF-A0AB33GXA3-F1
#
_cell.length_a   1.000
_cell.length_b   1.000
_cell.length_c   1.000
_cell.angle_alpha   90.00
_cell.angle_beta   90.00
_cell.angle_gamma   90.00
#
_symmetry.space_group_name_H-M   'P 1'
#
loop_
_entity.id
_entity.type
_entity.pdbx_description
1 polymer ?
#
loop_
_entity_poly.entity_id
_entity_poly.type
_entity_poly.pdbx_seq_one_letter_code
_entity_poly.pdbx_strand_id
1 'polypeptide(L)'
;MADLENHFGDDASVEEETHNIILKFLEKNSAETSTKEASFMILDSLKNKDIIAISETTYWKEKHKNIDDKIFSNSLVKSKANCKACHNDIEKGLIEDENIKDISSFASSM
;
A
#
# COMPACT_ATOMS: atom_id res chain seq x y z
N MET A 1 -3.83 10.68 9.11
CA MET A 1 -4.29 10.79 10.51
C MET A 1 -4.87 12.17 10.80
N ALA A 2 -4.31 13.26 10.25
CA ALA A 2 -4.81 14.62 10.51
C ALA A 2 -6.11 15.04 9.78
N ASP A 3 -6.69 14.16 8.95
CA ASP A 3 -7.86 14.47 8.09
C ASP A 3 -8.59 13.15 7.75
N LEU A 4 -9.09 12.45 8.78
CA LEU A 4 -9.72 11.13 8.61
C LEU A 4 -11.16 11.24 8.12
N GLU A 5 -11.82 12.36 8.38
CA GLU A 5 -13.15 12.69 7.87
C GLU A 5 -13.19 12.79 6.33
N ASN A 6 -12.03 13.02 5.70
CA ASN A 6 -11.86 13.09 4.25
C ASN A 6 -10.91 11.99 3.72
N HIS A 7 -11.06 10.75 4.20
CA HIS A 7 -10.15 9.65 3.89
C HIS A 7 -10.51 8.95 2.57
N PHE A 8 -10.00 9.47 1.45
CA PHE A 8 -10.18 8.89 0.10
C PHE A 8 -11.65 8.74 -0.35
N GLY A 9 -12.50 9.68 0.09
CA GLY A 9 -13.93 9.69 -0.24
C GLY A 9 -14.81 8.92 0.75
N ASP A 10 -14.24 8.45 1.86
CA ASP A 10 -14.96 7.89 3.00
C ASP A 10 -14.61 8.67 4.28
N ASP A 11 -15.46 8.53 5.30
CA ASP A 11 -15.19 9.05 6.64
C ASP A 11 -14.59 7.93 7.50
N ALA A 12 -13.29 8.01 7.73
CA ALA A 12 -12.54 7.07 8.56
C ALA A 12 -12.30 7.60 9.99
N SER A 13 -13.07 8.61 10.43
CA SER A 13 -12.92 9.21 11.75
C SER A 13 -13.11 8.18 12.86
N VAL A 14 -12.34 8.34 13.93
CA VAL A 14 -12.39 7.52 15.14
C VAL A 14 -12.32 8.42 16.37
N GLU A 15 -12.75 7.90 17.52
CA GLU A 15 -12.62 8.57 18.81
C GLU A 15 -11.18 9.03 19.09
N GLU A 16 -11.01 10.19 19.74
CA GLU A 16 -9.71 10.85 19.93
C GLU A 16 -8.68 9.93 20.60
N GLU A 17 -9.10 9.13 21.59
CA GLU A 17 -8.21 8.17 22.26
C GLU A 17 -7.68 7.12 21.27
N THR A 18 -8.54 6.58 20.41
CA THR A 18 -8.16 5.59 19.39
C THR A 18 -7.29 6.22 18.31
N HIS A 19 -7.63 7.43 17.86
CA HIS A 19 -6.79 8.21 16.94
C HIS A 19 -5.36 8.34 17.46
N ASN A 20 -5.20 8.76 18.73
CA ASN A 20 -3.90 8.99 19.34
C ASN A 20 -3.08 7.71 19.52
N ILE A 21 -3.74 6.57 19.81
CA ILE A 21 -3.08 5.26 19.87
C ILE A 21 -2.58 4.85 18.48
N ILE A 22 -3.41 4.97 17.45
CA ILE A 22 -3.06 4.61 16.07
C ILE A 22 -1.92 5.50 15.57
N LEU A 23 -2.02 6.83 15.74
CA LEU A 23 -0.99 7.77 15.30
C LEU A 23 0.37 7.44 15.92
N LYS A 24 0.44 7.27 17.24
CA LYS A 24 1.68 6.91 17.93
C LYS A 24 2.24 5.57 17.45
N PHE A 25 1.38 4.59 17.18
CA PHE A 25 1.81 3.31 16.65
C PHE A 25 2.40 3.45 15.24
N LEU A 26 1.75 4.21 14.36
CA LEU A 26 2.20 4.44 12.98
C LEU A 26 3.53 5.20 12.94
N GLU A 27 3.67 6.28 13.70
CA GLU A 27 4.93 7.06 13.77
C GLU A 27 6.09 6.21 14.28
N LYS A 28 5.87 5.43 15.34
CA LYS A 28 6.89 4.58 15.97
C LYS A 28 7.37 3.45 15.05
N ASN A 29 6.51 2.92 14.20
CA ASN A 29 6.80 1.80 13.31
C ASN A 29 6.84 2.23 11.83
N SER A 30 7.05 3.52 11.58
CA SER A 30 7.13 4.12 10.26
C SER A 30 8.33 3.60 9.47
N ALA A 31 8.36 3.90 8.17
CA ALA A 31 9.44 3.47 7.30
C ALA A 31 10.81 3.99 7.77
N GLU A 32 10.85 5.15 8.43
CA GLU A 32 12.05 5.81 8.95
C GLU A 32 12.74 5.01 10.05
N THR A 33 12.00 4.10 10.69
CA THR A 33 12.47 3.24 11.79
C THR A 33 12.72 1.79 11.36
N SER A 34 12.38 1.45 10.12
CA SER A 34 12.43 0.08 9.60
C SER A 34 13.77 -0.23 8.93
N THR A 35 14.19 -1.49 9.00
CA THR A 35 15.37 -2.01 8.30
C THR A 35 15.03 -2.76 7.01
N LYS A 36 13.75 -2.77 6.60
CA LYS A 36 13.29 -3.47 5.41
C LYS A 36 13.64 -2.69 4.14
N GLU A 37 14.06 -3.40 3.10
CA GLU A 37 14.41 -2.79 1.80
C GLU A 37 13.29 -1.90 1.26
N ALA A 38 12.05 -2.38 1.23
CA ALA A 38 10.91 -1.61 0.74
C ALA A 38 10.70 -0.30 1.51
N SER A 39 10.94 -0.29 2.84
CA SER A 39 10.84 0.94 3.64
C SER A 39 11.87 1.97 3.20
N PHE A 40 13.14 1.57 3.08
CA PHE A 40 14.20 2.46 2.60
C PHE A 40 13.93 2.98 1.20
N MET A 41 13.55 2.09 0.28
CA MET A 41 13.34 2.45 -1.12
C MET A 41 12.10 3.33 -1.33
N ILE A 42 11.03 3.12 -0.55
CA ILE A 42 9.88 4.02 -0.56
C ILE A 42 10.29 5.42 -0.11
N LEU A 43 10.97 5.53 1.04
CA LEU A 43 11.41 6.83 1.59
C LEU A 43 12.32 7.58 0.63
N ASP A 44 13.33 6.92 0.07
CA ASP A 44 14.25 7.50 -0.92
C ASP A 44 13.47 8.03 -2.15
N SER A 45 12.41 7.32 -2.54
CA SER A 45 11.61 7.66 -3.70
C SER A 45 10.67 8.88 -3.51
N LEU A 46 10.45 9.34 -2.28
CA LEU A 46 9.55 10.45 -1.98
C LEU A 46 10.12 11.81 -2.44
N LYS A 47 11.44 12.00 -2.42
CA LYS A 47 12.13 13.25 -2.85
C LYS A 47 11.47 14.53 -2.30
N ASN A 48 11.10 14.55 -1.02
CA ASN A 48 10.38 15.64 -0.33
C ASN A 48 8.95 15.93 -0.82
N LYS A 49 8.33 14.99 -1.54
CA LYS A 49 6.89 15.08 -1.84
C LYS A 49 6.10 14.51 -0.69
N ASP A 50 5.02 15.21 -0.36
CA ASP A 50 3.98 14.66 0.50
C ASP A 50 3.10 13.72 -0.34
N ILE A 51 3.19 12.42 -0.07
CA ILE A 51 2.45 11.37 -0.76
C ILE A 51 1.63 10.62 0.28
N ILE A 52 0.31 10.75 0.20
CA ILE A 52 -0.62 10.14 1.16
C ILE A 52 -1.04 8.70 0.81
N ALA A 53 -0.68 8.21 -0.39
CA ALA A 53 -0.99 6.86 -0.86
C ALA A 53 0.27 6.12 -1.29
N ILE A 54 0.53 4.95 -0.69
CA ILE A 54 1.72 4.13 -1.00
C ILE A 54 1.82 3.79 -2.50
N SER A 55 0.69 3.51 -3.15
CA SER A 55 0.62 3.21 -4.59
C SER A 55 1.06 4.36 -5.48
N GLU A 56 1.09 5.60 -4.96
CA GLU A 56 1.49 6.78 -5.71
C GLU A 56 2.98 7.07 -5.61
N THR A 57 3.71 6.38 -4.73
CA THR A 57 5.16 6.50 -4.61
C THR A 57 5.87 6.03 -5.88
N THR A 58 7.00 6.66 -6.20
CA THR A 58 7.76 6.32 -7.42
C THR A 58 8.25 4.87 -7.36
N TYR A 59 8.72 4.42 -6.20
CA TYR A 59 9.18 3.04 -6.03
C TYR A 59 8.07 2.01 -6.28
N TRP A 60 6.86 2.24 -5.74
CA TRP A 60 5.73 1.33 -5.96
C TRP A 60 5.39 1.24 -7.46
N LYS A 61 5.30 2.40 -8.14
CA LYS A 61 5.02 2.47 -9.58
C LYS A 61 6.06 1.72 -10.41
N GLU A 62 7.34 1.89 -10.09
CA GLU A 62 8.43 1.20 -10.80
C GLU A 62 8.41 -0.32 -10.57
N LYS A 63 8.08 -0.78 -9.36
CA LYS A 63 7.96 -2.22 -9.06
C LYS A 63 6.77 -2.87 -9.76
N HIS A 64 5.68 -2.14 -9.95
CA HIS A 64 4.45 -2.66 -10.55
C HIS A 64 4.26 -2.30 -12.03
N LYS A 65 5.21 -1.60 -12.67
CA LYS A 65 5.06 -1.05 -14.03
C LYS A 65 4.80 -2.07 -15.14
N ASN A 66 5.16 -3.34 -14.92
CA ASN A 66 4.98 -4.41 -15.90
C ASN A 66 3.62 -5.11 -15.77
N ILE A 67 2.77 -4.68 -14.84
CA ILE A 67 1.41 -5.21 -14.65
C ILE A 67 0.46 -4.35 -15.49
N ASP A 68 -0.31 -4.99 -16.37
CA ASP A 68 -1.34 -4.30 -17.16
C ASP A 68 -2.39 -3.65 -16.24
N ASP A 69 -2.71 -2.38 -16.48
CA ASP A 69 -3.70 -1.62 -15.70
C ASP A 69 -5.08 -2.29 -15.65
N LYS A 70 -5.42 -3.12 -16.65
CA LYS A 70 -6.63 -3.95 -16.62
C LYS A 70 -6.65 -4.86 -15.41
N ILE A 71 -5.52 -5.44 -14.99
CA ILE A 71 -5.46 -6.33 -13.82
C ILE A 71 -5.92 -5.60 -12.56
N PHE A 72 -5.52 -4.35 -12.39
CA PHE A 72 -5.98 -3.54 -11.26
C PHE A 72 -7.47 -3.19 -11.34
N SER A 73 -8.07 -3.24 -12.53
CA SER A 73 -9.50 -3.04 -12.76
C SER A 73 -10.32 -4.35 -12.70
N ASN A 74 -9.68 -5.51 -12.58
CA ASN A 74 -10.36 -6.80 -12.43
C ASN A 74 -11.21 -6.80 -11.15
N SER A 75 -12.39 -7.43 -11.17
CA SER A 75 -13.33 -7.44 -10.03
C SER A 75 -12.78 -8.10 -8.76
N LEU A 76 -11.82 -9.02 -8.88
CA LEU A 76 -11.13 -9.68 -7.76
C LEU A 76 -10.03 -8.82 -7.15
N VAL A 77 -9.39 -7.94 -7.94
CA VAL A 77 -8.31 -7.05 -7.50
C VAL A 77 -8.88 -5.70 -7.05
N LYS A 78 -9.81 -5.14 -7.81
CA LYS A 78 -10.55 -3.88 -7.63
C LYS A 78 -9.72 -2.60 -7.75
N SER A 79 -8.52 -2.56 -7.19
CA SER A 79 -7.64 -1.40 -7.28
C SER A 79 -6.19 -1.72 -6.89
N LYS A 80 -5.29 -0.76 -7.18
CA LYS A 80 -3.89 -0.76 -6.74
C LYS A 80 -3.73 -0.74 -5.21
N ALA A 81 -4.75 -0.32 -4.47
CA ALA A 81 -4.73 -0.27 -3.01
C ALA A 81 -4.94 -1.66 -2.36
N ASN A 82 -5.45 -2.65 -3.10
CA ASN A 82 -5.73 -3.98 -2.56
C ASN A 82 -4.51 -4.92 -2.66
N CYS A 83 -3.47 -4.63 -1.89
CA CYS A 83 -2.21 -5.38 -1.92
C CYS A 83 -2.41 -6.90 -1.70
N LYS A 84 -3.34 -7.27 -0.81
CA LYS A 84 -3.67 -8.66 -0.45
C LYS A 84 -4.24 -9.47 -1.61
N ALA A 85 -4.82 -8.82 -2.62
CA ALA A 85 -5.31 -9.50 -3.81
C ALA A 85 -4.21 -10.33 -4.48
N CYS A 86 -2.99 -9.79 -4.55
CA CYS A 86 -1.82 -10.43 -5.18
C CYS A 86 -0.82 -10.97 -4.15
N HIS A 87 -0.53 -10.22 -3.07
CA HIS A 87 0.44 -10.59 -2.03
C HIS A 87 -0.26 -11.31 -0.87
N ASN A 88 -0.23 -12.65 -0.87
CA ASN A 88 -0.95 -13.48 0.11
C ASN A 88 -0.59 -13.17 1.57
N ASP A 89 0.68 -12.89 1.84
CA ASP A 89 1.21 -12.71 3.20
C ASP A 89 1.59 -11.26 3.50
N ILE A 90 0.99 -10.29 2.79
CA ILE A 90 1.29 -8.86 2.97
C ILE A 90 1.14 -8.37 4.42
N GLU A 91 0.18 -8.91 5.17
CA GLU A 91 -0.06 -8.57 6.59
C GLU A 91 1.07 -9.02 7.51
N LYS A 92 1.90 -9.98 7.07
CA LYS A 92 3.12 -10.42 7.74
C LYS A 92 4.36 -9.64 7.26
N GLY A 93 4.17 -8.70 6.33
CA GLY A 93 5.25 -7.95 5.68
C GLY A 93 6.04 -8.75 4.65
N LEU A 94 5.50 -9.88 4.16
CA LEU A 94 6.11 -10.68 3.10
C LEU A 94 5.60 -10.23 1.74
N ILE A 95 6.53 -9.77 0.90
CA ILE A 95 6.27 -9.14 -0.40
C ILE A 95 7.11 -9.72 -1.53
N GLU A 96 7.87 -10.75 -1.23
CA GLU A 96 8.79 -11.41 -2.16
C GLU A 96 8.02 -12.07 -3.30
N ASP A 97 8.59 -12.00 -4.51
CA ASP A 97 7.96 -12.46 -5.75
C ASP A 97 7.47 -13.92 -5.68
N GLU A 98 8.23 -14.77 -4.99
CA GLU A 98 7.92 -16.20 -4.79
C GLU A 98 6.59 -16.46 -4.07
N ASN A 99 6.11 -15.48 -3.30
CA ASN A 99 4.87 -15.57 -2.51
C ASN A 99 3.69 -14.81 -3.15
N ILE A 100 3.88 -14.23 -4.34
CA ILE A 100 2.83 -13.53 -5.10
C ILE A 100 1.99 -14.54 -5.86
N LYS A 101 0.66 -14.36 -5.85
CA LYS A 101 -0.23 -15.17 -6.68
C LYS A 101 0.13 -15.01 -8.16
N ASP A 102 -0.12 -16.05 -8.94
CA ASP A 102 -0.05 -15.95 -10.40
C ASP A 102 -1.09 -14.94 -10.91
N ILE A 103 -0.62 -13.73 -11.24
CA ILE A 103 -1.47 -12.62 -11.69
C ILE A 103 -2.08 -12.87 -13.08
N SER A 104 -1.56 -13.83 -13.85
CA SER A 104 -2.14 -14.19 -15.16
C SER A 104 -3.53 -14.81 -15.02
N SER A 105 -3.85 -15.37 -13.84
CA SER A 105 -5.19 -15.86 -13.52
C SER A 105 -6.25 -14.76 -13.53
N PHE A 106 -5.88 -13.51 -13.22
CA PHE A 106 -6.78 -12.35 -13.30
C PHE A 106 -7.02 -11.87 -14.73
N ALA A 107 -6.07 -12.08 -15.63
CA ALA A 107 -6.24 -11.75 -17.05
C ALA A 107 -7.21 -12.72 -17.75
N SER A 108 -7.24 -13.98 -17.31
CA SER A 108 -8.07 -15.04 -17.89
C SER A 108 -9.53 -15.02 -17.41
N SER A 109 -9.83 -14.20 -16.39
CA SER A 109 -11.14 -14.09 -15.75
C SER A 109 -11.86 -12.76 -16.04
N MET A 110 -11.35 -11.99 -17.00
CA MET A 110 -12.02 -10.85 -17.64
C MET A 110 -12.88 -11.29 -18.82
#